data_AF-A0A537ZVM3-F1
#
_entry.id   AF-A0A537ZVM3-F1
#
_cell.length_a   1.000
_cell.length_b   1.000
_cell.length_c   1.000
_cell.angle_alpha   90.00
_cell.angle_beta   90.00
_cell.angle_gamma   90.00
#
_symmetry.space_group_name_H-M   'P 1'
#
loop_
_entity.id
_entity.type
_entity.pdbx_description
1 polymer ?
#
loop_
_entity_poly.entity_id
_entity_poly.type
_entity_poly.pdbx_seq_one_letter_code
_entity_poly.pdbx_strand_id
1 'polypeptide(L)'
;MVANLHATGNVDRRLADAELLRAATFVDGFADPDEPIVLGGDFNLTLQNSRVLPELVGPVWGFEGATPEGIDHILVRGPTATAPMRWPEERRRVGGRLLSDHAPVERDVQ
;
A
#
# COMPACT_ATOMS: atom_id res chain seq x y z
N MET A 1 -2.60 1.03 -14.29
CA MET A 1 -3.63 1.61 -13.41
C MET A 1 -3.08 1.98 -12.04
N VAL A 2 -3.56 3.09 -11.46
CA VAL A 2 -3.24 3.53 -10.09
C VAL A 2 -4.52 3.60 -9.28
N ALA A 3 -4.55 2.94 -8.12
CA ALA A 3 -5.67 2.94 -7.19
C ALA A 3 -5.22 3.36 -5.78
N ASN A 4 -6.08 4.12 -5.10
CA ASN A 4 -5.88 4.58 -3.74
C ASN A 4 -6.92 3.97 -2.80
N LEU A 5 -6.47 3.44 -1.66
CA LEU A 5 -7.30 2.88 -0.59
C LEU A 5 -6.97 3.56 0.73
N HIS A 6 -8.00 3.97 1.45
CA HIS A 6 -7.91 4.23 2.88
C HIS A 6 -8.86 3.25 3.58
N ALA A 7 -8.31 2.16 4.12
CA ALA A 7 -9.09 1.12 4.79
C ALA A 7 -9.45 1.54 6.23
N THR A 8 -10.47 0.91 6.78
CA THR A 8 -10.98 1.21 8.12
C THR A 8 -9.93 0.97 9.20
N GLY A 9 -9.82 1.92 10.14
CA GLY A 9 -8.98 1.80 11.34
C GLY A 9 -9.60 0.97 12.47
N ASN A 10 -10.56 0.09 12.17
CA ASN A 10 -11.26 -0.70 13.18
C ASN A 10 -10.31 -1.67 13.92
N VAL A 11 -10.61 -1.94 15.20
CA VAL A 11 -9.87 -2.93 16.00
C VAL A 11 -9.96 -4.34 15.41
N ASP A 12 -11.08 -4.68 14.75
CA ASP A 12 -11.22 -5.93 14.01
C ASP A 12 -10.57 -5.80 12.62
N ARG A 13 -9.30 -6.23 12.55
CA ARG A 13 -8.48 -6.15 11.33
C ARG A 13 -9.02 -6.95 10.15
N ARG A 14 -9.94 -7.89 10.39
CA ARG A 14 -10.61 -8.64 9.31
C ARG A 14 -11.43 -7.73 8.39
N LEU A 15 -11.91 -6.59 8.91
CA LEU A 15 -12.65 -5.61 8.11
C LEU A 15 -11.71 -4.90 7.12
N ALA A 16 -10.56 -4.42 7.59
CA ALA A 16 -9.55 -3.81 6.73
C ALA A 16 -8.97 -4.83 5.72
N ASP A 17 -8.74 -6.08 6.14
CA ASP A 17 -8.32 -7.16 5.23
C ASP A 17 -9.35 -7.37 4.10
N ALA A 18 -10.65 -7.39 4.44
CA ALA A 18 -11.70 -7.55 3.44
C ALA A 18 -11.80 -6.36 2.48
N GLU A 19 -11.56 -5.14 2.96
CA GLU A 19 -11.50 -3.92 2.14
C GLU A 19 -10.29 -3.92 1.21
N LEU A 20 -9.11 -4.33 1.72
CA LEU A 20 -7.89 -4.47 0.93
C LEU A 20 -8.05 -5.52 -0.17
N LEU A 21 -8.61 -6.70 0.15
CA LEU A 21 -8.89 -7.73 -0.85
C LEU A 21 -9.88 -7.24 -1.90
N ARG A 22 -10.93 -6.52 -1.49
CA ARG A 22 -11.91 -5.94 -2.41
C ARG A 22 -11.24 -4.93 -3.34
N ALA A 23 -10.39 -4.04 -2.82
CA ALA A 23 -9.67 -3.06 -3.62
C ALA A 23 -8.71 -3.73 -4.62
N ALA A 24 -7.95 -4.73 -4.17
CA ALA A 24 -7.06 -5.52 -5.03
C ALA A 24 -7.82 -6.26 -6.14
N THR A 25 -8.93 -6.90 -5.80
CA THR A 25 -9.79 -7.59 -6.79
C THR A 25 -10.42 -6.59 -7.78
N PHE A 26 -10.85 -5.43 -7.28
CA PHE A 26 -11.43 -4.39 -8.13
C PHE A 26 -10.39 -3.86 -9.12
N VAL A 27 -9.20 -3.45 -8.66
CA VAL A 27 -8.17 -2.93 -9.56
C VAL A 27 -7.65 -4.00 -10.51
N ASP A 28 -7.55 -5.26 -10.08
CA ASP A 28 -7.18 -6.38 -10.96
C ASP A 28 -8.19 -6.60 -12.10
N GLY A 29 -9.49 -6.59 -11.79
CA GLY A 29 -10.54 -6.81 -12.78
C GLY A 29 -10.79 -5.65 -13.75
N PHE A 30 -10.25 -4.46 -13.48
CA PHE A 30 -10.35 -3.29 -14.37
C PHE A 30 -9.09 -3.06 -15.20
N ALA A 31 -7.96 -3.68 -14.84
CA ALA A 31 -6.72 -3.54 -15.56
C ALA A 31 -6.75 -4.39 -16.84
N ASP A 32 -6.17 -3.87 -17.92
CA ASP A 32 -5.93 -4.69 -19.10
C ASP A 32 -4.91 -5.80 -18.76
N PRO A 33 -4.91 -6.94 -19.49
CA PRO A 33 -3.86 -7.94 -19.35
C PRO A 33 -2.46 -7.30 -19.47
N ASP A 34 -1.57 -7.69 -18.56
CA ASP A 34 -0.20 -7.17 -18.44
C ASP A 34 -0.08 -5.67 -18.11
N GLU A 35 -1.19 -4.95 -17.87
CA GLU A 35 -1.13 -3.55 -17.44
C GLU A 35 -0.52 -3.45 -16.03
N PRO A 36 0.50 -2.59 -15.84
CA PRO A 36 1.03 -2.26 -14.53
C PRO A 36 -0.06 -1.81 -13.54
N ILE A 37 -0.04 -2.33 -12.31
CA ILE A 37 -0.94 -1.88 -11.25
C ILE A 37 -0.15 -1.32 -10.07
N VAL A 38 -0.58 -0.15 -9.61
CA VAL A 38 -0.17 0.43 -8.34
C VAL A 38 -1.40 0.52 -7.44
N LEU A 39 -1.36 -0.13 -6.28
CA LEU A 39 -2.38 -0.02 -5.23
C LEU A 39 -1.71 0.51 -3.97
N GLY A 40 -2.09 1.72 -3.54
CA GLY A 40 -1.49 2.34 -2.37
C GLY A 40 -2.46 3.08 -1.48
N GLY A 41 -1.94 3.58 -0.36
CA GLY A 41 -2.67 4.38 0.64
C GLY A 41 -2.51 3.83 2.05
N ASP A 42 -3.38 4.25 2.96
CA ASP A 42 -3.41 3.78 4.35
C ASP A 42 -4.28 2.52 4.43
N PHE A 43 -3.64 1.36 4.57
CA PHE A 43 -4.37 0.09 4.65
C PHE A 43 -4.80 -0.23 6.08
N ASN A 44 -4.41 0.56 7.09
CA ASN A 44 -4.64 0.27 8.50
C ASN A 44 -4.18 -1.15 8.93
N LEU A 45 -3.21 -1.70 8.19
CA LEU A 45 -2.73 -3.06 8.25
C LEU A 45 -1.22 -3.06 8.16
N THR A 46 -0.56 -3.97 8.87
CA THR A 46 0.87 -4.23 8.76
C THR A 46 1.07 -5.65 8.23
N LEU A 47 2.28 -5.98 7.78
CA LEU A 47 2.62 -7.36 7.40
C LEU A 47 2.43 -8.38 8.54
N GLN A 48 2.37 -7.93 9.80
CA GLN A 48 2.22 -8.81 10.96
C GLN A 48 0.77 -9.01 11.39
N ASN A 49 -0.12 -8.04 11.13
CA ASN A 49 -1.50 -8.07 11.60
C ASN A 49 -2.53 -8.40 10.51
N SER A 50 -2.10 -8.39 9.25
CA SER A 50 -2.91 -8.67 8.07
C SER A 50 -2.76 -10.12 7.63
N ARG A 51 -3.87 -10.74 7.22
CA ARG A 51 -3.84 -12.02 6.49
C ARG A 51 -3.78 -11.83 4.98
N VAL A 52 -4.34 -10.73 4.48
CA VAL A 52 -4.45 -10.47 3.04
C VAL A 52 -3.18 -9.84 2.46
N LEU A 53 -2.56 -8.89 3.16
CA LEU A 53 -1.39 -8.18 2.67
C LEU A 53 -0.22 -9.13 2.32
N PRO A 54 0.12 -10.15 3.14
CA PRO A 54 1.11 -11.16 2.76
C PRO A 54 0.72 -12.01 1.53
N GLU A 55 -0.58 -12.27 1.34
CA GLU A 55 -1.07 -13.00 0.16
C GLU A 55 -0.97 -12.16 -1.12
N LEU A 56 -1.26 -10.86 -1.02
CA LEU A 56 -1.12 -9.93 -2.16
C LEU A 56 0.32 -9.83 -2.64
N VAL A 57 1.30 -9.85 -1.72
CA VAL A 57 2.73 -9.89 -2.07
C VAL A 57 3.25 -11.30 -2.40
N GLY A 58 2.38 -12.30 -2.30
CA GLY A 58 2.68 -13.68 -2.66
C GLY A 58 2.60 -13.92 -4.18
N PRO A 59 3.04 -15.11 -4.64
CA PRO A 59 3.15 -15.41 -6.07
C PRO A 59 1.81 -15.49 -6.81
N VAL A 60 0.69 -15.64 -6.10
CA VAL A 60 -0.65 -15.71 -6.70
C VAL A 60 -1.09 -14.34 -7.22
N TRP A 61 -0.91 -13.30 -6.40
CA TRP A 61 -1.29 -11.94 -6.74
C TRP A 61 -0.14 -11.19 -7.40
N GLY A 62 1.10 -11.43 -6.98
CA GLY A 62 2.31 -10.92 -7.61
C GLY A 62 2.61 -9.45 -7.33
N PHE A 63 1.99 -8.84 -6.31
CA PHE A 63 2.40 -7.50 -5.90
C PHE A 63 3.75 -7.53 -5.18
N GLU A 64 4.46 -6.41 -5.20
CA GLU A 64 5.70 -6.21 -4.46
C GLU A 64 5.70 -4.90 -3.67
N GLY A 65 6.61 -4.82 -2.70
CA GLY A 65 6.96 -3.60 -1.97
C GLY A 65 5.93 -3.11 -0.95
N ALA A 66 5.29 -4.04 -0.23
CA ALA A 66 4.70 -3.72 1.05
C ALA A 66 5.75 -3.09 1.98
N THR A 67 5.46 -1.90 2.51
CA THR A 67 6.30 -1.24 3.51
C THR A 67 6.59 -2.15 4.71
N PRO A 68 7.86 -2.34 5.12
CA PRO A 68 8.21 -3.22 6.24
C PRO A 68 7.61 -2.80 7.59
N GLU A 69 7.41 -1.49 7.77
CA GLU A 69 6.89 -0.89 9.00
C GLU A 69 5.78 0.10 8.68
N GLY A 70 4.85 0.27 9.60
CA GLY A 70 3.70 1.17 9.43
C GLY A 70 2.55 0.51 8.68
N ILE A 71 1.52 1.32 8.42
CA ILE A 71 0.24 0.89 7.83
C ILE A 71 -0.04 1.47 6.45
N ASP A 72 0.79 2.43 6.03
CA ASP A 72 0.76 3.01 4.69
C ASP A 72 1.63 2.17 3.74
N HIS A 73 1.08 1.82 2.59
CA HIS A 73 1.75 0.95 1.61
C HIS A 73 1.59 1.47 0.18
N ILE A 74 2.54 1.12 -0.69
CA ILE A 74 2.44 1.25 -2.14
C ILE A 74 2.82 -0.09 -2.76
N LEU A 75 1.82 -0.90 -3.09
CA LEU A 75 1.99 -2.18 -3.76
C LEU A 75 2.07 -1.96 -5.28
N VAL A 76 3.01 -2.63 -5.93
CA VAL A 76 3.22 -2.53 -7.38
C VAL A 76 3.21 -3.93 -7.99
N ARG A 77 2.59 -4.12 -9.14
CA ARG A 77 2.63 -5.36 -9.92
C ARG A 77 2.85 -5.05 -11.39
N GLY A 78 3.80 -5.76 -12.02
CA GLY A 78 4.20 -5.56 -13.41
C GLY A 78 5.59 -4.92 -13.50
N PRO A 79 5.71 -3.58 -13.41
CA PRO A 79 6.98 -2.89 -13.51
C PRO A 79 7.86 -3.12 -12.28
N THR A 80 9.17 -2.91 -12.45
CA THR A 80 10.10 -2.90 -11.33
C THR A 80 9.93 -1.61 -10.54
N ALA A 81 9.84 -1.70 -9.22
CA ALA A 81 9.81 -0.52 -8.36
C ALA A 81 10.87 -0.57 -7.26
N THR A 82 11.35 0.61 -6.86
CA THR A 82 12.29 0.72 -5.73
C THR A 82 11.66 0.24 -4.43
N ALA A 83 12.49 -0.05 -3.42
CA ALA A 83 11.99 -0.41 -2.10
C ALA A 83 11.18 0.77 -1.49
N PRO A 84 10.07 0.50 -0.78
CA PRO A 84 9.27 1.54 -0.15
C PRO A 84 10.08 2.33 0.88
N MET A 85 10.05 3.66 0.75
CA MET A 85 10.71 4.58 1.68
C MET A 85 9.68 5.39 2.44
N ARG A 86 9.66 5.25 3.76
CA ARG A 86 8.92 6.16 4.64
C ARG A 86 9.72 7.45 4.82
N TRP A 87 9.08 8.58 4.59
CA TRP A 87 9.75 9.86 4.74
C TRP A 87 10.09 10.16 6.20
N PRO A 88 11.33 10.56 6.49
CA PRO A 88 11.71 11.02 7.82
C PRO A 88 11.06 12.39 8.11
N GLU A 89 10.94 12.77 9.38
CA GLU A 89 10.24 14.00 9.78
C GLU A 89 10.78 15.25 9.09
N GLU A 90 12.10 15.33 8.89
CA GLU A 90 12.79 16.47 8.29
C GLU A 90 12.29 16.74 6.87
N ARG A 91 11.93 15.69 6.11
CA ARG A 91 11.36 15.81 4.76
C ARG A 91 9.88 16.19 4.74
N ARG A 92 9.17 16.04 5.86
CA ARG A 92 7.71 16.28 5.96
C ARG A 92 7.36 17.41 6.94
N ARG A 93 8.27 18.38 7.10
CA ARG A 93 8.04 19.62 7.84
C ARG A 93 7.91 20.82 6.89
N VAL A 94 6.88 21.63 7.09
CA VAL A 94 6.67 22.89 6.37
C VAL A 94 6.43 24.00 7.38
N GLY A 95 7.25 25.06 7.35
CA GLY A 95 7.18 26.14 8.34
C GLY A 95 7.38 25.67 9.78
N GLY A 96 8.24 24.66 9.99
CA GLY A 96 8.51 24.06 11.30
C GLY A 96 7.43 23.09 11.80
N ARG A 97 6.28 22.99 11.12
CA ARG A 97 5.18 22.11 11.49
C ARG A 97 5.28 20.77 10.77
N LEU A 98 5.01 19.70 11.50
CA LEU A 98 4.87 18.37 10.92
C LEU A 98 3.53 18.28 10.18
N LEU A 99 3.55 17.82 8.92
CA LEU A 99 2.36 17.85 8.06
C LEU A 99 1.26 16.84 8.46
N SER A 100 1.65 15.70 9.05
CA SER A 100 0.74 14.61 9.42
C SER A 100 1.37 13.76 10.53
N ASP A 101 0.55 13.02 11.27
CA ASP A 101 1.01 11.93 12.16
C ASP A 101 1.48 10.70 11.35
N HIS A 102 0.98 10.54 10.12
CA HIS A 102 1.49 9.55 9.16
C HIS A 102 2.69 10.08 8.37
N ALA A 103 3.61 9.18 8.03
CA ALA A 103 4.74 9.47 7.17
C ALA A 103 4.39 9.08 5.72
N PRO A 104 4.55 9.98 4.73
CA PRO A 104 4.45 9.59 3.33
C PRO A 104 5.32 8.38 3.00
N VAL A 105 4.80 7.49 2.16
CA VAL A 105 5.56 6.39 1.56
C VAL A 105 5.86 6.77 0.11
N GLU A 106 7.11 6.60 -0.29
CA GLU A 106 7.61 6.91 -1.62
C GLU A 106 8.18 5.65 -2.28
N ARG A 107 7.89 5.51 -3.58
CA ARG A 107 8.43 4.49 -4.47
C ARG A 107 8.58 5.08 -5.87
N ASP A 108 9.65 4.71 -6.54
CA ASP A 108 9.86 5.00 -7.96
C ASP A 108 9.51 3.74 -8.77
N VAL A 109 8.70 3.90 -9.80
CA VAL A 109 8.26 2.82 -10.70
C VAL A 109 8.88 3.06 -12.08
N GLN A 110 9.48 2.02 -12.67
CA GLN A 110 10.21 2.08 -13.95
C GLN A 110 9.40 1.47 -15.11
#